data_AF-A0A3E0NRX5-F1
#
_entry.id   AF-A0A3E0NRX5-F1
#
_cell.length_a   1.000
_cell.length_b   1.000
_cell.length_c   1.000
_cell.angle_alpha   90.00
_cell.angle_beta   90.00
_cell.angle_gamma   90.00
#
_symmetry.space_group_name_H-M   'P 1'
#
loop_
_entity.id
_entity.type
_entity.pdbx_description
1 polymer ?
#
loop_
_entity_poly.entity_id
_entity_poly.type
_entity_poly.pdbx_seq_one_letter_code
_entity_poly.pdbx_strand_id
1 'polypeptide(L)'
;MKGLLMPRTSGSTYGEKMIEVSVRFWTNDIASEKGQLVPKHAWDSGMVAVPRNKTHGLGGVEPMAFTSILELTKVIADALAKQGVTLHMGRKSRRLMKDPPQKSKP
;
A
#
# COMPACT_ATOMS: atom_id res chain seq x y z
N MET A 1 11.91 25.51 -32.55
CA MET A 1 11.81 24.36 -31.62
C MET A 1 10.39 24.30 -31.08
N LYS A 2 9.55 23.39 -31.60
CA LYS A 2 8.17 23.21 -31.11
C LYS A 2 8.22 22.28 -29.89
N GLY A 3 7.80 22.80 -28.73
CA GLY A 3 7.63 22.00 -27.52
C GLY A 3 6.60 20.90 -27.77
N LEU A 4 7.04 19.66 -27.64
CA LEU A 4 6.19 18.48 -27.69
C LEU A 4 5.35 18.47 -26.41
N LEU A 5 4.14 19.02 -26.47
CA LEU A 5 3.14 18.83 -25.43
C LEU A 5 2.80 17.34 -25.41
N MET A 6 3.21 16.63 -24.36
CA MET A 6 2.79 15.25 -24.16
C MET A 6 1.26 15.20 -24.10
N PRO A 7 0.60 14.26 -24.79
CA PRO A 7 -0.84 14.12 -24.72
C PRO A 7 -1.23 13.77 -23.29
N ARG A 8 -1.99 14.65 -22.64
CA ARG A 8 -2.71 14.31 -21.42
C ARG A 8 -3.81 13.34 -21.81
N THR A 9 -3.59 12.05 -21.57
CA THR A 9 -4.57 11.00 -21.84
C THR A 9 -5.83 11.25 -21.00
N SER A 10 -6.85 11.82 -21.64
CA SER A 10 -8.18 12.00 -21.09
C SER A 10 -8.97 10.72 -21.29
N GLY A 11 -9.05 9.89 -20.24
CA GLY A 11 -9.95 8.72 -20.22
C GLY A 11 -9.22 7.46 -19.82
N SER A 12 -9.05 7.26 -18.52
CA SER A 12 -8.60 5.99 -17.97
C SER A 12 -9.55 5.67 -16.81
N THR A 13 -9.87 4.38 -16.65
CA THR A 13 -10.72 3.90 -15.55
C THR A 13 -10.06 4.30 -14.21
N TYR A 14 -10.83 4.46 -13.13
CA TYR A 14 -10.29 4.99 -11.86
C TYR A 14 -9.01 4.28 -11.38
N GLY A 15 -8.88 2.96 -11.63
CA GLY A 15 -7.69 2.17 -11.29
C GLY A 15 -6.44 2.51 -12.09
N GLU A 16 -6.56 3.10 -13.29
CA GLU A 16 -5.41 3.48 -14.11
C GLU A 16 -4.83 4.85 -13.69
N LYS A 17 -5.62 5.71 -13.03
CA LYS A 17 -5.15 7.03 -12.53
C LYS A 17 -4.50 6.93 -11.15
N MET A 18 -4.71 5.84 -10.44
CA MET A 18 -4.22 5.61 -9.09
C MET A 18 -3.17 4.50 -9.07
N ILE A 19 -2.30 4.53 -8.06
CA ILE A 19 -1.43 3.40 -7.75
C ILE A 19 -2.18 2.54 -6.73
N GLU A 20 -2.52 1.32 -7.12
CA GLU A 20 -3.17 0.35 -6.23
C GLU A 20 -2.13 -0.36 -5.36
N VAL A 21 -2.50 -0.62 -4.12
CA VAL A 21 -1.78 -1.49 -3.19
C VAL A 21 -2.76 -2.54 -2.68
N SER A 22 -2.42 -3.82 -2.85
CA SER A 22 -3.21 -4.94 -2.34
C SER A 22 -2.62 -5.42 -1.02
N VAL A 23 -3.43 -5.49 0.03
CA VAL A 23 -3.06 -6.07 1.33
C VAL A 23 -3.87 -7.35 1.52
N ARG A 24 -3.20 -8.45 1.84
CA ARG A 24 -3.81 -9.75 2.11
C ARG A 24 -3.32 -10.24 3.46
N PHE A 25 -4.24 -10.72 4.31
CA PHE A 25 -3.93 -11.25 5.63
C PHE A 25 -4.02 -12.77 5.65
N TRP A 26 -3.19 -13.40 6.48
CA TRP A 26 -3.13 -14.86 6.55
C TRP A 26 -4.29 -15.39 7.35
N THR A 27 -4.83 -16.52 6.91
CA THR A 27 -5.98 -17.16 7.56
C THR A 27 -5.72 -18.63 7.89
N ASN A 28 -4.57 -19.17 7.48
CA ASN A 28 -4.18 -20.55 7.78
C ASN A 28 -3.92 -20.73 9.27
N ASP A 29 -4.20 -21.92 9.79
CA ASP A 29 -3.84 -22.35 11.15
C ASP A 29 -4.42 -21.49 12.29
N ILE A 30 -5.47 -20.70 12.03
CA ILE A 30 -6.22 -19.95 13.06
C ILE A 30 -7.26 -20.85 13.74
N ALA A 31 -7.79 -21.84 13.02
CA ALA A 31 -8.77 -22.77 13.57
C ALA A 31 -8.10 -23.83 14.46
N SER A 32 -8.82 -24.30 15.48
CA SER A 32 -8.36 -25.40 16.34
C SER A 32 -8.18 -26.71 15.57
N GLU A 33 -8.95 -26.91 14.49
CA GLU A 33 -8.85 -28.06 13.60
C GLU A 33 -7.99 -27.72 12.38
N LYS A 34 -7.01 -28.58 12.09
CA LYS A 34 -6.09 -28.39 10.97
C LYS A 34 -6.85 -28.33 9.64
N GLY A 35 -6.58 -27.28 8.86
CA GLY A 35 -7.17 -27.08 7.53
C GLY A 35 -8.54 -26.40 7.52
N GLN A 36 -9.11 -26.11 8.69
CA GLN A 36 -10.34 -25.32 8.78
C GLN A 36 -10.06 -23.81 8.81
N LEU A 37 -11.05 -23.01 8.38
CA LEU A 37 -11.01 -21.56 8.42
C LEU A 37 -11.97 -21.03 9.49
N VAL A 38 -11.59 -19.93 10.16
CA VAL A 38 -12.50 -19.20 11.06
C VAL A 38 -13.04 -17.96 10.33
N PRO A 39 -14.35 -17.90 9.99
CA PRO A 39 -14.90 -16.79 9.21
C PRO A 39 -14.73 -15.43 9.91
N LYS A 40 -14.23 -14.43 9.19
CA LYS A 40 -13.92 -13.07 9.71
C LYS A 40 -12.72 -13.00 10.67
N HIS A 41 -11.83 -14.00 10.64
CA HIS A 41 -10.58 -13.96 11.38
C HIS A 41 -9.39 -14.02 10.42
N ALA A 42 -8.32 -13.33 10.80
CA ALA A 42 -7.03 -13.36 10.12
C ALA A 42 -5.92 -13.08 11.15
N TRP A 43 -4.70 -13.51 10.85
CA TRP A 43 -3.52 -13.07 11.57
C TRP A 43 -3.29 -11.58 11.34
N ASP A 44 -2.58 -10.92 12.25
CA ASP A 44 -2.11 -9.55 12.05
C ASP A 44 -0.88 -9.50 11.12
N SER A 45 -0.58 -10.60 10.44
CA SER A 45 0.47 -10.77 9.43
C SER A 45 -0.12 -11.04 8.03
N GLY A 46 0.66 -10.77 7.00
CA GLY A 46 0.17 -10.87 5.63
C GLY A 46 1.20 -10.55 4.55
N MET A 47 0.72 -10.18 3.36
CA MET A 47 1.53 -9.58 2.28
C MET A 47 0.90 -8.31 1.75
N VAL A 48 1.79 -7.45 1.26
CA VAL A 48 1.53 -6.28 0.45
C VAL A 48 2.01 -6.54 -0.96
N ALA A 49 1.19 -6.22 -1.96
CA ALA A 49 1.57 -6.26 -3.36
C ALA A 49 1.24 -4.94 -4.05
N VAL A 50 2.08 -4.52 -5.00
CA VAL A 50 1.82 -3.38 -5.90
C VAL A 50 1.61 -3.96 -7.30
N PRO A 51 0.34 -4.07 -7.77
CA PRO A 51 0.05 -4.63 -9.08
C PRO A 51 0.71 -3.86 -10.21
N ARG A 52 0.88 -4.54 -11.35
CA ARG A 52 1.35 -3.91 -12.58
C ARG A 52 0.37 -2.79 -12.99
N ASN A 53 0.89 -1.62 -13.29
CA ASN A 53 0.11 -0.50 -13.81
C ASN A 53 0.92 0.23 -14.88
N LYS A 54 0.54 0.01 -16.15
CA LYS A 54 1.27 0.56 -17.31
C LYS A 54 1.26 2.09 -17.33
N THR A 55 0.17 2.72 -16.89
CA THR A 55 0.04 4.19 -16.87
C THR A 55 1.05 4.86 -15.95
N HIS A 56 1.39 4.20 -14.83
CA HIS A 56 2.39 4.68 -13.87
C HIS A 56 3.77 4.05 -14.07
N GLY A 57 3.97 3.26 -15.13
CA GLY A 57 5.23 2.56 -15.38
C GLY A 57 5.57 1.45 -14.39
N LEU A 58 4.59 0.95 -13.61
CA LEU A 58 4.82 -0.08 -12.60
C LEU A 58 4.87 -1.46 -13.27
N GLY A 59 5.99 -2.16 -13.09
CA GLY A 59 6.24 -3.48 -13.68
C GLY A 59 5.54 -4.63 -12.95
N GLY A 60 5.19 -4.41 -11.68
CA GLY A 60 4.83 -5.49 -10.76
C GLY A 60 6.09 -6.04 -10.10
N VAL A 61 6.06 -6.21 -8.77
CA VAL A 61 7.14 -6.82 -7.98
C VAL A 61 6.55 -7.95 -7.17
N GLU A 62 7.42 -8.87 -6.72
CA GLU A 62 7.00 -9.90 -5.77
C GLU A 62 6.38 -9.27 -4.52
N PRO A 63 5.26 -9.84 -4.02
CA PRO A 63 4.64 -9.38 -2.78
C PRO A 63 5.63 -9.40 -1.62
N MET A 64 5.52 -8.42 -0.73
CA MET A 64 6.33 -8.29 0.47
C MET A 64 5.51 -8.69 1.70
N ALA A 65 6.05 -9.57 2.53
CA ALA A 65 5.38 -9.98 3.76
C ALA A 65 5.45 -8.89 4.84
N PHE A 66 4.44 -8.84 5.71
CA PHE A 66 4.48 -8.12 6.99
C PHE A 66 4.15 -9.09 8.12
N THR A 67 4.82 -8.93 9.26
CA THR A 67 4.74 -9.85 10.40
C THR A 67 3.79 -9.38 11.49
N SER A 68 3.39 -8.11 11.46
CA SER A 68 2.38 -7.53 12.37
C SER A 68 1.69 -6.33 11.73
N ILE A 69 0.54 -5.93 12.27
CA ILE A 69 -0.20 -4.75 11.78
C ILE A 69 0.60 -3.45 11.93
N LEU A 70 1.47 -3.38 12.93
CA LEU A 70 2.32 -2.22 13.20
C LEU A 70 3.38 -2.03 12.11
N GLU A 71 3.83 -3.12 11.49
CA GLU A 71 4.81 -3.11 10.41
C GLU A 71 4.18 -2.70 9.06
N LEU A 72 2.86 -2.83 8.91
CA LEU A 72 2.17 -2.70 7.62
C LEU A 72 2.49 -1.40 6.87
N THR A 73 2.49 -0.26 7.57
CA THR A 73 2.73 1.04 6.94
C THR A 73 4.14 1.15 6.35
N LYS A 74 5.14 0.57 7.03
CA LYS A 74 6.52 0.47 6.56
C LYS A 74 6.60 -0.41 5.31
N VAL A 75 6.00 -1.60 5.35
CA VAL A 75 6.04 -2.53 4.20
C VAL A 75 5.33 -1.95 2.97
N ILE A 76 4.25 -1.20 3.15
CA ILE A 76 3.60 -0.45 2.05
C ILE A 76 4.57 0.56 1.44
N ALA A 77 5.25 1.36 2.26
CA ALA A 77 6.21 2.35 1.78
C ALA A 77 7.38 1.69 1.04
N ASP A 78 7.92 0.59 1.57
CA ASP A 78 9.01 -0.16 0.95
C ASP A 78 8.58 -0.79 -0.39
N ALA A 79 7.38 -1.37 -0.46
CA ALA A 79 6.85 -1.97 -1.69
C ALA A 79 6.65 -0.93 -2.80
N LEU A 80 6.21 0.27 -2.45
CA LEU A 80 6.11 1.40 -3.37
C LEU A 80 7.50 1.89 -3.82
N ALA A 81 8.44 2.05 -2.88
CA ALA A 81 9.80 2.46 -3.17
C ALA A 81 10.54 1.46 -4.07
N LYS A 82 10.32 0.15 -3.87
CA LYS A 82 10.90 -0.93 -4.71
C LYS A 82 10.45 -0.84 -6.18
N GLN A 83 9.31 -0.23 -6.44
CA GLN A 83 8.80 0.03 -7.80
C GLN A 83 9.18 1.42 -8.32
N GLY A 84 10.02 2.18 -7.61
CA GLY A 84 10.45 3.52 -7.98
C GLY A 84 9.41 4.61 -7.68
N VAL A 85 8.37 4.32 -6.90
CA VAL A 85 7.35 5.32 -6.54
C VAL A 85 7.89 6.28 -5.49
N THR A 86 7.81 7.58 -5.77
CA THR A 86 8.14 8.64 -4.79
C THR A 86 6.88 9.13 -4.09
N LEU A 87 6.84 9.02 -2.76
CA LEU A 87 5.74 9.54 -1.96
C LEU A 87 5.99 10.99 -1.54
N HIS A 88 5.14 11.90 -2.02
CA HIS A 88 5.15 13.29 -1.59
C HIS A 88 4.25 13.49 -0.38
N MET A 89 4.80 14.11 0.68
CA MET A 89 4.01 14.44 1.87
C MET A 89 2.88 15.43 1.55
N GLY A 90 1.64 14.95 1.70
CA GLY A 90 0.45 15.78 1.65
C GLY A 90 0.36 16.76 2.83
N ARG A 91 -0.50 17.78 2.70
CA ARG A 91 -0.69 18.83 3.73
C ARG A 91 -1.02 18.27 5.11
N LYS A 92 -1.91 17.27 5.20
CA LYS A 92 -2.33 16.65 6.46
C LYS A 92 -1.19 15.90 7.15
N SER A 93 -0.45 15.08 6.42
CA SER A 93 0.72 14.36 6.94
C SER A 93 1.78 15.33 7.48
N ARG A 94 2.04 16.42 6.75
CA ARG A 94 2.94 17.49 7.19
C ARG A 94 2.49 18.18 8.47
N ARG A 95 1.19 18.30 8.70
CA ARG A 95 0.63 18.83 9.96
C ARG A 95 0.81 17.85 11.10
N LEU A 96 0.49 16.57 10.90
CA LEU A 96 0.67 15.52 11.90
C LEU A 96 2.12 15.38 12.38
N MET A 97 3.10 15.62 11.50
CA MET A 97 4.52 15.62 11.90
C MET A 97 4.96 16.89 12.63
N LYS A 98 4.22 18.00 12.48
CA LYS A 98 4.52 19.29 13.15
C LYS A 98 3.87 19.41 14.52
N ASP A 99 2.69 18.81 14.68
CA ASP A 99 1.97 18.79 15.94
C ASP A 99 2.38 17.51 16.72
N PRO A 100 3.21 17.59 17.78
CA PRO A 100 3.58 16.40 18.54
C PRO A 100 2.32 15.71 19.10
N PRO A 101 2.30 14.37 19.21
CA PRO A 101 1.15 13.67 19.78
C PRO A 101 0.81 14.28 21.14
N GLN A 102 -0.40 14.81 21.27
CA GLN A 102 -0.88 15.35 22.53
C GLN A 102 -0.79 14.23 23.57
N LYS A 103 -0.04 14.47 24.64
CA LYS A 103 -0.06 13.59 25.81
C LYS A 103 -1.52 13.49 26.26
N SER A 104 -2.11 12.31 26.16
CA SER A 104 -3.39 12.06 26.82
C SER A 104 -3.19 12.33 28.31
N LYS A 105 -3.98 13.24 28.86
CA LYS A 105 -4.05 13.43 30.32
C LYS A 105 -4.47 12.10 30.96
N PRO A 106 -3.88 11.70 32.10
CA PRO A 106 -4.27 10.51 32.83
C PRO A 106 -5.73 10.57 33.29
#